data_AF-G3V8U1-F1
#
_entry.id   AF-G3V8U1-F1
#
_cell.length_a   1.000
_cell.length_b   1.000
_cell.length_c   1.000
_cell.angle_alpha   90.00
_cell.angle_beta   90.00
_cell.angle_gamma   90.00
#
_symmetry.space_group_name_H-M   'P 1'
#
loop_
_entity.id
_entity.type
_entity.pdbx_description
1 polymer ?
#
loop_
_entity_poly.entity_id
_entity_poly.type
_entity_poly.pdbx_seq_one_letter_code
_entity_poly.pdbx_strand_id
1 'polypeptide(L)'
;MASKIGSRRWMLQLIMQLGSVLLTRCPFWGCFSQLMLYAERAEARRKPDIPVPYLYFDMGAAVLCASFMSFGVKRRWFALGAALQLAISTYAAYIGGYVHYGDWLKVRMYSRTVAIIGGFLVLASGAGELYRRKPRSRSLQSTGQVFLGIYLICVAYSLQHSKEDRLAYLNHLPGGELMVQLFFVLYGVLALAFLSGYYVTLAAQILAVLLPPVMLLIDGNVSYWHNTRRVEFWNQMKLLGESVGIFGAAVILATDG
;
A
#
# COMPACT_ATOMS: atom_id res chain seq x y z
N MET A 1 -9.07 37.30 7.23
CA MET A 1 -8.48 36.39 6.21
C MET A 1 -7.27 35.61 6.73
N ALA A 2 -6.35 36.20 7.49
CA ALA A 2 -5.17 35.51 8.04
C ALA A 2 -5.49 34.26 8.89
N SER A 3 -6.57 34.29 9.70
CA SER A 3 -7.00 33.14 10.50
C SER A 3 -7.42 31.92 9.66
N LYS A 4 -8.11 32.13 8.53
CA LYS A 4 -8.49 31.04 7.59
C LYS A 4 -7.26 30.43 6.91
N ILE A 5 -6.26 31.23 6.54
CA ILE A 5 -5.01 30.73 5.92
C ILE A 5 -4.23 29.89 6.93
N GLY A 6 -4.12 30.34 8.19
CA GLY A 6 -3.50 29.58 9.27
C GLY A 6 -4.20 28.24 9.52
N SER A 7 -5.54 28.25 9.60
CA SER A 7 -6.35 27.03 9.79
C SER A 7 -6.19 26.03 8.65
N ARG A 8 -6.20 26.48 7.38
CA ARG A 8 -6.00 25.57 6.23
C ARG A 8 -4.61 24.94 6.24
N ARG A 9 -3.56 25.71 6.51
CA ARG A 9 -2.18 25.18 6.60
C ARG A 9 -2.05 24.16 7.73
N TRP A 10 -2.62 24.46 8.88
CA TRP A 10 -2.64 23.54 10.02
C TRP A 10 -3.39 22.25 9.70
N MET A 11 -4.55 22.33 9.05
CA MET A 11 -5.32 21.16 8.63
C MET A 11 -4.55 20.29 7.63
N LEU A 12 -3.89 20.90 6.64
CA LEU A 12 -3.03 20.17 5.70
C LEU A 12 -1.85 19.49 6.40
N GLN A 13 -1.23 20.15 7.38
CA GLN A 13 -0.16 19.56 8.18
C GLN A 13 -0.64 18.36 9.00
N LEU A 14 -1.84 18.43 9.59
CA LEU A 14 -2.43 17.29 10.30
C LEU A 14 -2.71 16.11 9.38
N ILE A 15 -3.27 16.37 8.19
CA ILE A 15 -3.55 15.33 7.19
C ILE A 15 -2.24 14.68 6.72
N MET A 16 -1.22 15.49 6.44
CA MET A 16 0.12 15.01 6.07
C MET A 16 0.75 14.16 7.19
N GLN A 17 0.62 14.60 8.45
CA GLN A 17 1.08 13.84 9.61
C GLN A 17 0.35 12.49 9.72
N LEU A 18 -0.97 12.48 9.54
CA LEU A 18 -1.77 11.26 9.54
C LEU A 18 -1.28 10.29 8.47
N GLY A 19 -1.09 10.75 7.23
CA GLY A 19 -0.53 9.92 6.15
C GLY A 19 0.85 9.36 6.50
N SER A 20 1.72 10.17 7.11
CA SER A 20 3.04 9.72 7.56
C SER A 20 2.96 8.66 8.67
N VAL A 21 2.04 8.82 9.62
CA VAL A 21 1.85 7.88 10.73
C VAL A 21 1.30 6.55 10.25
N LEU A 22 0.35 6.56 9.29
CA LEU A 22 -0.18 5.33 8.69
C LEU A 22 0.93 4.55 7.98
N LEU A 23 1.75 5.25 7.18
CA LEU A 23 2.82 4.61 6.41
C LEU A 23 3.95 4.07 7.31
N THR A 24 4.38 4.82 8.34
CA THR A 24 5.46 4.37 9.23
C THR A 24 5.06 3.18 10.11
N ARG A 25 3.76 3.01 10.38
CA ARG A 25 3.24 1.88 11.17
C ARG A 25 2.84 0.67 10.32
N CYS A 26 2.81 0.80 9.00
CA CYS A 26 2.50 -0.28 8.07
C CYS A 26 3.35 -1.56 8.30
N PRO A 27 4.67 -1.50 8.56
CA PRO A 27 5.44 -2.72 8.78
C PRO A 27 5.07 -3.45 10.08
N PHE A 28 4.65 -2.74 11.14
CA PHE A 28 4.15 -3.41 12.36
C PHE A 28 2.92 -4.25 12.06
N TRP A 29 1.98 -3.70 11.30
CA TRP A 29 0.81 -4.44 10.85
C TRP A 29 1.18 -5.61 9.93
N GLY A 30 2.14 -5.40 9.03
CA GLY A 30 2.71 -6.46 8.19
C GLY A 30 3.25 -7.63 9.02
N CYS A 31 4.08 -7.34 10.03
CA CYS A 31 4.61 -8.35 10.94
C CYS A 31 3.50 -9.07 11.73
N PHE A 32 2.56 -8.31 12.29
CA PHE A 32 1.46 -8.89 13.06
C PHE A 32 0.60 -9.83 12.21
N SER A 33 0.17 -9.36 11.03
CA SER A 33 -0.63 -10.16 10.10
C SER A 33 0.12 -11.38 9.57
N GLN A 34 1.44 -11.26 9.32
CA GLN A 34 2.28 -12.40 8.94
C GLN A 34 2.39 -13.44 10.05
N LEU A 35 2.62 -13.04 11.31
CA LEU A 35 2.67 -13.99 12.43
C LEU A 35 1.36 -14.76 12.57
N MET A 36 0.24 -14.05 12.49
CA MET A 36 -1.06 -14.67 12.61
C MET A 36 -1.39 -15.59 11.42
N LEU A 37 -0.99 -15.21 10.20
CA LEU A 37 -1.09 -16.06 9.02
C LEU A 37 -0.28 -17.35 9.18
N TYR A 38 0.95 -17.24 9.69
CA TYR A 38 1.80 -18.42 9.90
C TYR A 38 1.34 -19.26 11.08
N ALA A 39 0.73 -18.68 12.11
CA ALA A 39 0.09 -19.43 13.19
C ALA A 39 -1.09 -20.26 12.66
N GLU A 40 -2.00 -19.65 11.89
CA GLU A 40 -3.13 -20.35 11.24
C GLU A 40 -2.64 -21.49 10.33
N ARG A 41 -1.57 -21.23 9.55
CA ARG A 41 -0.95 -22.25 8.71
C ARG A 41 -0.25 -23.35 9.48
N ALA A 42 0.39 -23.03 10.61
CA ALA A 42 1.05 -24.02 11.46
C ALA A 42 0.04 -25.00 12.07
N GLU A 43 -1.12 -24.51 12.50
CA GLU A 43 -2.24 -25.36 12.93
C GLU A 43 -2.74 -26.27 11.81
N ALA A 44 -2.82 -25.74 10.58
CA ALA A 44 -3.16 -26.51 9.38
C ALA A 44 -2.01 -27.38 8.82
N ARG A 45 -0.87 -27.49 9.52
CA ARG A 45 0.36 -28.21 9.09
C ARG A 45 0.91 -27.75 7.72
N ARG A 46 0.66 -26.51 7.34
CA ARG A 46 1.21 -25.87 6.12
C ARG A 46 2.53 -25.17 6.44
N LYS A 47 3.49 -25.26 5.51
CA LYS A 47 4.78 -24.58 5.65
C LYS A 47 4.63 -23.06 5.44
N PRO A 48 5.43 -22.23 6.12
CA PRO A 48 5.49 -20.79 5.85
C PRO A 48 6.04 -20.52 4.45
N ASP A 49 5.76 -19.32 3.93
CA ASP A 49 6.20 -18.91 2.58
C ASP A 49 7.73 -18.79 2.47
N ILE A 50 8.39 -18.60 3.62
CA ILE A 50 9.81 -18.32 3.74
C ILE A 50 10.40 -19.26 4.80
N PRO A 51 11.64 -19.76 4.63
CA PRO A 51 12.32 -20.54 5.66
C PRO A 51 12.33 -19.83 7.02
N VAL A 52 11.98 -20.57 8.07
CA VAL A 52 11.78 -20.05 9.44
C VAL A 52 12.95 -19.18 9.95
N PRO A 53 14.24 -19.52 9.73
CA PRO A 53 15.34 -18.66 10.19
C PRO A 53 15.31 -17.28 9.53
N TYR A 54 15.10 -17.24 8.21
CA TYR A 54 15.03 -15.98 7.47
C TYR A 54 13.82 -15.16 7.86
N LEU A 55 12.68 -15.82 8.13
CA LEU A 55 11.47 -15.16 8.60
C LEU A 55 11.75 -14.32 9.87
N TYR A 56 12.43 -14.87 10.87
CA TYR A 56 12.74 -14.12 12.09
C TYR A 56 13.65 -12.91 11.84
N PHE A 57 14.64 -13.03 10.97
CA PHE A 57 15.49 -11.90 10.58
C PHE A 57 14.70 -10.82 9.83
N ASP A 58 13.83 -11.23 8.91
CA ASP A 58 12.99 -10.34 8.13
C ASP A 58 12.03 -9.54 9.03
N MET A 59 11.38 -10.24 9.96
CA MET A 59 10.49 -9.64 10.95
C MET A 59 11.23 -8.71 11.91
N GLY A 60 12.41 -9.12 12.40
CA GLY A 60 13.26 -8.28 13.23
C GLY A 60 13.67 -6.99 12.51
N ALA A 61 14.08 -7.09 11.24
CA ALA A 61 14.43 -5.95 10.41
C ALA A 61 13.23 -5.02 10.20
N ALA A 62 12.05 -5.57 9.91
CA ALA A 62 10.82 -4.80 9.74
C ALA A 62 10.40 -4.05 11.02
N VAL A 63 10.44 -4.70 12.18
CA VAL A 63 10.15 -4.10 13.49
C VAL A 63 11.14 -2.99 13.83
N LEU A 64 12.44 -3.20 13.59
CA LEU A 64 13.46 -2.17 13.81
C LEU A 64 13.23 -0.96 12.90
N CYS A 65 13.01 -1.18 11.61
CA CYS A 65 12.72 -0.09 10.66
C CYS A 65 11.47 0.68 11.07
N ALA A 66 10.38 0.00 11.42
CA ALA A 66 9.13 0.64 11.85
C ALA A 66 9.30 1.44 13.14
N SER A 67 10.06 0.91 14.10
CA SER A 67 10.33 1.57 15.38
C SER A 67 11.10 2.88 15.15
N PHE A 68 12.24 2.82 14.45
CA PHE A 68 13.04 4.03 14.20
C PHE A 68 12.32 5.06 13.31
N MET A 69 11.52 4.60 12.34
CA MET A 69 10.64 5.49 11.57
C MET A 69 9.60 6.18 12.44
N SER A 70 8.98 5.45 13.38
CA SER A 70 7.95 5.96 14.28
C SER A 70 8.50 6.95 15.31
N PHE A 71 9.71 6.71 15.82
CA PHE A 71 10.41 7.65 16.71
C PHE A 71 11.08 8.82 15.98
N GLY A 72 11.04 8.85 14.63
CA GLY A 72 11.63 9.92 13.83
C GLY A 72 13.16 9.90 13.75
N VAL A 73 13.81 8.84 14.25
CA VAL A 73 15.28 8.70 14.20
C VAL A 73 15.69 8.37 12.78
N LYS A 74 16.39 9.29 12.10
CA LYS A 74 16.87 9.11 10.71
C LYS A 74 15.78 8.52 9.77
N ARG A 75 14.53 8.99 9.90
CA ARG A 75 13.34 8.45 9.23
C ARG A 75 13.55 8.08 7.76
N ARG A 76 14.25 8.91 6.99
CA ARG A 76 14.53 8.67 5.56
C ARG A 76 15.37 7.42 5.30
N TRP A 77 16.39 7.16 6.13
CA TRP A 77 17.26 5.99 5.98
C TRP A 77 16.51 4.72 6.34
N PHE A 78 15.71 4.74 7.39
CA PHE A 78 14.90 3.58 7.77
C PHE A 78 13.73 3.33 6.81
N ALA A 79 13.19 4.37 6.16
CA ALA A 79 12.22 4.19 5.08
C ALA A 79 12.86 3.49 3.86
N LEU A 80 14.10 3.86 3.49
CA LEU A 80 14.85 3.12 2.47
C LEU A 80 15.15 1.68 2.90
N GLY A 81 15.53 1.48 4.16
CA GLY A 81 15.75 0.16 4.74
C GLY A 81 14.49 -0.71 4.68
N ALA A 82 13.33 -0.15 5.03
CA ALA A 82 12.04 -0.84 4.95
C ALA A 82 11.65 -1.18 3.50
N ALA A 83 11.88 -0.26 2.56
CA ALA A 83 11.64 -0.52 1.14
C ALA A 83 12.50 -1.69 0.63
N LEU A 84 13.80 -1.70 0.99
CA LEU A 84 14.72 -2.77 0.61
C LEU A 84 14.37 -4.09 1.29
N GLN A 85 14.08 -4.08 2.59
CA GLN A 85 13.66 -5.27 3.33
C GLN A 85 12.41 -5.89 2.71
N LEU A 86 11.38 -5.08 2.41
CA LEU A 86 10.15 -5.58 1.81
C LEU A 86 10.37 -6.15 0.40
N ALA A 87 11.26 -5.55 -0.39
CA ALA A 87 11.65 -6.06 -1.70
C ALA A 87 12.34 -7.43 -1.59
N ILE A 88 13.30 -7.58 -0.69
CA ILE A 88 14.03 -8.85 -0.50
C ILE A 88 13.09 -9.92 0.07
N SER A 89 12.25 -9.58 1.05
CA SER A 89 11.25 -10.48 1.64
C SER A 89 10.29 -11.03 0.57
N THR A 90 9.82 -10.15 -0.31
CA THR A 90 8.91 -10.53 -1.40
C THR A 90 9.60 -11.42 -2.44
N TYR A 91 10.86 -11.14 -2.76
CA TYR A 91 11.67 -11.96 -3.66
C TYR A 91 11.94 -13.35 -3.06
N ALA A 92 12.28 -13.41 -1.75
CA ALA A 92 12.49 -14.65 -1.02
C ALA A 92 11.20 -15.50 -0.99
N ALA A 93 10.04 -14.89 -0.76
CA ALA A 93 8.75 -15.57 -0.80
C ALA A 93 8.41 -16.11 -2.20
N TYR A 94 8.78 -15.38 -3.27
CA TYR A 94 8.58 -15.84 -4.65
C TYR A 94 9.44 -17.07 -4.98
N ILE A 95 10.75 -17.03 -4.65
CA ILE A 95 11.67 -18.17 -4.86
C ILE A 95 11.29 -19.35 -3.97
N GLY A 96 10.81 -19.10 -2.75
CA GLY A 96 10.38 -20.13 -1.82
C GLY A 96 9.33 -21.08 -2.40
N GLY A 97 8.51 -20.61 -3.35
CA GLY A 97 7.58 -21.46 -4.11
C GLY A 97 6.40 -22.02 -3.29
N TYR A 98 6.31 -21.68 -2.00
CA TYR A 98 5.26 -22.14 -1.07
C TYR A 98 3.94 -21.35 -1.21
N VAL A 99 3.92 -20.31 -2.03
CA VAL A 99 2.75 -19.45 -2.26
C VAL A 99 1.79 -20.10 -3.26
N HIS A 100 0.95 -21.01 -2.77
CA HIS A 100 -0.08 -21.71 -3.56
C HIS A 100 -1.35 -20.86 -3.77
N TYR A 101 -1.20 -19.60 -4.16
CA TYR A 101 -2.32 -18.73 -4.49
C TYR A 101 -2.61 -18.71 -5.99
N GLY A 102 -3.88 -18.50 -6.35
CA GLY A 102 -4.27 -18.25 -7.73
C GLY A 102 -3.62 -16.97 -8.29
N ASP A 103 -3.45 -16.91 -9.62
CA ASP A 103 -2.71 -15.83 -10.27
C ASP A 103 -3.30 -14.45 -9.99
N TRP A 104 -4.63 -14.34 -9.92
CA TRP A 104 -5.32 -13.09 -9.57
C TRP A 104 -4.92 -12.57 -8.18
N LEU A 105 -4.80 -13.47 -7.18
CA LEU A 105 -4.45 -13.11 -5.82
C LEU A 105 -2.96 -12.74 -5.72
N LYS A 106 -2.09 -13.45 -6.45
CA LYS A 106 -0.67 -13.10 -6.59
C LYS A 106 -0.50 -11.69 -7.14
N VAL A 107 -1.21 -11.34 -8.21
CA VAL A 107 -1.18 -9.97 -8.77
C VAL A 107 -1.60 -8.94 -7.73
N ARG A 108 -2.65 -9.21 -6.94
CA ARG A 108 -3.10 -8.31 -5.87
C ARG A 108 -2.11 -8.15 -4.72
N MET A 109 -1.41 -9.21 -4.35
CA MET A 109 -0.36 -9.17 -3.33
C MET A 109 0.86 -8.40 -3.84
N TYR A 110 1.44 -8.81 -4.97
CA TYR A 110 2.65 -8.19 -5.49
C TYR A 110 2.47 -6.72 -5.87
N SER A 111 1.33 -6.36 -6.48
CA SER A 111 1.05 -4.96 -6.84
C SER A 111 0.97 -4.06 -5.61
N ARG A 112 0.34 -4.52 -4.51
CA ARG A 112 0.28 -3.76 -3.25
C ARG A 112 1.64 -3.66 -2.58
N THR A 113 2.43 -4.74 -2.57
CA THR A 113 3.82 -4.68 -2.08
C THR A 113 4.62 -3.63 -2.85
N VAL A 114 4.56 -3.63 -4.19
CA VAL A 114 5.25 -2.63 -5.03
C VAL A 114 4.79 -1.21 -4.68
N ALA A 115 3.49 -1.01 -4.46
CA ALA A 115 2.94 0.27 -4.05
C ALA A 115 3.46 0.74 -2.69
N ILE A 116 3.57 -0.17 -1.70
CA ILE A 116 4.12 0.13 -0.37
C ILE A 116 5.61 0.47 -0.45
N ILE A 117 6.39 -0.28 -1.24
CA ILE A 117 7.80 0.05 -1.53
C ILE A 117 7.86 1.46 -2.11
N GLY A 118 6.98 1.78 -3.06
CA GLY A 118 6.85 3.12 -3.64
C GLY A 118 6.52 4.18 -2.60
N GLY A 119 5.60 3.89 -1.68
CA GLY A 119 5.26 4.74 -0.54
C GLY A 119 6.46 5.02 0.36
N PHE A 120 7.24 4.00 0.70
CA PHE A 120 8.47 4.17 1.49
C PHE A 120 9.53 4.98 0.74
N LEU A 121 9.65 4.85 -0.58
CA LEU A 121 10.52 5.71 -1.39
C LEU A 121 10.07 7.18 -1.38
N VAL A 122 8.76 7.42 -1.44
CA VAL A 122 8.19 8.77 -1.27
C VAL A 122 8.53 9.33 0.11
N LEU A 123 8.34 8.55 1.18
CA LEU A 123 8.72 8.97 2.53
C LEU A 123 10.23 9.23 2.66
N ALA A 124 11.05 8.36 2.07
CA ALA A 124 12.51 8.49 2.04
C ALA A 124 13.00 9.73 1.29
N SER A 125 12.25 10.18 0.27
CA SER A 125 12.56 11.41 -0.48
C SER A 125 12.51 12.66 0.39
N GLY A 126 11.88 12.59 1.57
CA GLY A 126 11.59 13.72 2.46
C GLY A 126 10.22 14.35 2.23
N ALA A 127 9.32 13.66 1.52
CA ALA A 127 7.91 14.00 1.47
C ALA A 127 7.28 13.76 2.85
N GLY A 128 6.43 14.68 3.33
CA GLY A 128 5.77 14.55 4.62
C GLY A 128 6.59 14.95 5.86
N GLU A 129 7.76 15.60 5.71
CA GLU A 129 8.49 16.21 6.84
C GLU A 129 8.05 17.67 7.04
N LEU A 130 7.48 18.03 8.21
CA LEU A 130 7.16 19.43 8.51
C LEU A 130 8.40 20.34 8.53
N TYR A 131 9.48 19.86 9.14
CA TYR A 131 10.74 20.59 9.27
C TYR A 131 11.84 19.84 8.50
N ARG A 132 12.00 20.20 7.23
CA ARG A 132 12.92 19.55 6.31
C ARG A 132 14.36 20.01 6.58
N ARG A 133 15.20 19.13 7.15
CA ARG A 133 16.63 19.41 7.40
C ARG A 133 17.54 19.18 6.19
N LYS A 134 17.14 18.29 5.26
CA LYS A 134 17.88 17.97 4.03
C LYS A 134 17.03 18.21 2.79
N PRO A 135 17.61 18.63 1.65
CA PRO A 135 16.86 18.82 0.42
C PRO A 135 16.11 17.55 0.00
N ARG A 136 15.04 17.73 -0.79
CA ARG A 136 14.22 16.63 -1.31
C ARG A 136 15.00 15.86 -2.36
N SER A 137 15.02 14.53 -2.27
CA SER A 137 15.55 13.71 -3.36
C SER A 137 14.48 13.50 -4.42
N ARG A 138 14.60 14.21 -5.54
CA ARG A 138 13.62 14.13 -6.65
C ARG A 138 13.60 12.76 -7.31
N SER A 139 14.77 12.08 -7.40
CA SER A 139 14.87 10.75 -8.00
C SER A 139 14.07 9.72 -7.21
N LEU A 140 14.28 9.64 -5.88
CA LEU A 140 13.57 8.69 -5.02
C LEU A 140 12.05 8.89 -5.07
N GLN A 141 11.61 10.16 -5.06
CA GLN A 141 10.20 10.45 -5.14
C GLN A 141 9.60 10.05 -6.50
N SER A 142 10.29 10.37 -7.60
CA SER A 142 9.85 9.98 -8.94
C SER A 142 9.76 8.46 -9.07
N THR A 143 10.75 7.72 -8.55
CA THR A 143 10.68 6.25 -8.51
C THR A 143 9.49 5.76 -7.69
N GLY A 144 9.22 6.36 -6.53
CA GLY A 144 8.06 6.01 -5.71
C GLY A 144 6.72 6.30 -6.39
N GLN A 145 6.62 7.40 -7.14
CA GLN A 145 5.45 7.73 -7.96
C GLN A 145 5.25 6.70 -9.08
N VAL A 146 6.33 6.30 -9.77
CA VAL A 146 6.27 5.27 -10.80
C VAL A 146 5.75 3.95 -10.23
N PHE A 147 6.18 3.55 -9.04
CA PHE A 147 5.69 2.32 -8.38
C PHE A 147 4.20 2.39 -8.03
N LEU A 148 3.70 3.55 -7.59
CA LEU A 148 2.25 3.76 -7.42
C LEU A 148 1.51 3.70 -8.76
N GLY A 149 2.10 4.24 -9.83
CA GLY A 149 1.55 4.15 -11.19
C GLY A 149 1.44 2.70 -11.68
N ILE A 150 2.48 1.89 -11.49
CA ILE A 150 2.48 0.46 -11.82
C ILE A 150 1.39 -0.28 -11.05
N TYR A 151 1.24 0.00 -9.75
CA TYR A 151 0.15 -0.56 -8.94
C TYR A 151 -1.23 -0.25 -9.53
N LEU A 152 -1.48 0.99 -9.94
CA LEU A 152 -2.76 1.38 -10.54
C LEU A 152 -3.02 0.68 -11.88
N ILE A 153 -1.98 0.45 -12.69
CA ILE A 153 -2.08 -0.39 -13.90
C ILE A 153 -2.49 -1.80 -13.52
N CYS A 154 -1.85 -2.40 -12.50
CA CYS A 154 -2.19 -3.74 -12.04
C CYS A 154 -3.63 -3.85 -11.55
N VAL A 155 -4.14 -2.83 -10.84
CA VAL A 155 -5.54 -2.77 -10.38
C VAL A 155 -6.50 -2.63 -11.56
N ALA A 156 -6.20 -1.76 -12.52
CA ALA A 156 -7.00 -1.62 -13.73
C ALA A 156 -7.04 -2.93 -14.54
N TYR A 157 -5.89 -3.60 -14.67
CA TYR A 157 -5.79 -4.91 -15.31
C TYR A 157 -6.58 -5.99 -14.57
N SER A 158 -6.43 -6.07 -13.24
CA SER A 158 -7.14 -7.08 -12.44
C SER A 158 -8.65 -6.89 -12.50
N LEU A 159 -9.12 -5.64 -12.57
CA LEU A 159 -10.55 -5.32 -12.71
C LEU A 159 -11.17 -5.85 -14.01
N GLN A 160 -10.41 -5.87 -15.12
CA GLN A 160 -10.89 -6.39 -16.42
C GLN A 160 -10.70 -7.90 -16.55
N HIS A 161 -9.57 -8.42 -16.09
CA HIS A 161 -9.18 -9.80 -16.36
C HIS A 161 -9.59 -10.79 -15.25
N SER A 162 -9.56 -10.38 -13.97
CA SER A 162 -9.98 -11.24 -12.86
C SER A 162 -11.49 -11.15 -12.65
N LYS A 163 -12.16 -12.30 -12.81
CA LYS A 163 -13.60 -12.43 -12.54
C LYS A 163 -13.90 -12.17 -11.06
N GLU A 164 -12.97 -12.54 -10.17
CA GLU A 164 -13.08 -12.41 -8.73
C GLU A 164 -13.12 -10.94 -8.29
N ASP A 165 -12.21 -10.13 -8.82
CA ASP A 165 -12.16 -8.69 -8.56
C ASP A 165 -13.36 -7.99 -9.21
N ARG A 166 -13.67 -8.31 -10.47
CA ARG A 166 -14.83 -7.73 -11.18
C ARG A 166 -16.13 -7.96 -10.41
N LEU A 167 -16.37 -9.16 -9.91
CA LEU A 167 -17.57 -9.49 -9.11
C LEU A 167 -17.60 -8.77 -7.76
N ALA A 168 -16.44 -8.55 -7.12
CA ALA A 168 -16.39 -7.79 -5.88
C ALA A 168 -16.87 -6.33 -6.08
N TYR A 169 -16.49 -5.72 -7.21
CA TYR A 169 -16.96 -4.37 -7.58
C TYR A 169 -18.45 -4.38 -7.93
N LEU A 170 -18.91 -5.33 -8.75
CA LEU A 170 -20.31 -5.42 -9.18
C LEU A 170 -21.30 -5.61 -8.01
N ASN A 171 -20.89 -6.32 -6.96
CA ASN A 171 -21.76 -6.59 -5.80
C ASN A 171 -22.04 -5.34 -4.94
N HIS A 172 -21.20 -4.31 -5.00
CA HIS A 172 -21.33 -3.12 -4.13
C HIS A 172 -21.65 -1.84 -4.89
N LEU A 173 -21.28 -1.74 -6.17
CA LEU A 173 -21.45 -0.50 -6.94
C LEU A 173 -22.80 -0.47 -7.68
N PRO A 174 -23.71 0.47 -7.34
CA PRO A 174 -24.90 0.68 -8.13
C PRO A 174 -24.51 1.21 -9.52
N GLY A 175 -24.95 0.55 -10.58
CA GLY A 175 -24.60 0.89 -11.97
C GLY A 175 -23.91 -0.21 -12.76
N GLY A 176 -23.64 -1.37 -12.13
CA GLY A 176 -23.24 -2.59 -12.82
C GLY A 176 -21.96 -2.42 -13.64
N GLU A 177 -21.97 -2.90 -14.88
CA GLU A 177 -20.77 -2.94 -15.74
C GLU A 177 -20.26 -1.55 -16.13
N LEU A 178 -21.14 -0.55 -16.25
CA LEU A 178 -20.74 0.82 -16.59
C LEU A 178 -19.84 1.42 -15.52
N MET A 179 -20.18 1.21 -14.24
CA MET A 179 -19.34 1.69 -13.14
C MET A 179 -17.97 1.02 -13.15
N VAL A 180 -17.91 -0.29 -13.40
CA VAL A 180 -16.63 -1.02 -13.50
C VAL A 180 -15.75 -0.43 -14.62
N GLN A 181 -16.34 -0.12 -15.78
CA GLN A 181 -15.60 0.52 -16.88
C GLN A 181 -15.13 1.94 -16.52
N LEU A 182 -15.92 2.72 -15.79
CA LEU A 182 -15.51 4.03 -15.29
C LEU A 182 -14.34 3.92 -14.30
N PHE A 183 -14.36 2.95 -13.37
CA PHE A 183 -13.24 2.69 -12.47
C PHE A 183 -11.99 2.26 -13.24
N PHE A 184 -12.12 1.41 -14.25
CA PHE A 184 -11.01 1.03 -15.12
C PHE A 184 -10.35 2.25 -15.78
N VAL A 185 -11.15 3.11 -16.42
CA VAL A 185 -10.65 4.35 -17.05
C VAL A 185 -10.03 5.27 -16.01
N LEU A 186 -10.66 5.44 -14.84
CA LEU A 186 -10.15 6.28 -13.76
C LEU A 186 -8.77 5.80 -13.28
N TYR A 187 -8.62 4.50 -12.99
CA TYR A 187 -7.34 3.92 -12.60
C TYR A 187 -6.29 4.05 -13.70
N GLY A 188 -6.66 3.88 -14.97
CA GLY A 188 -5.77 4.09 -16.12
C GLY A 188 -5.27 5.53 -16.22
N VAL A 189 -6.16 6.52 -16.09
CA VAL A 189 -5.79 7.95 -16.12
C VAL A 189 -4.89 8.31 -14.94
N LEU A 190 -5.22 7.83 -13.73
CA LEU A 190 -4.38 8.05 -12.55
C LEU A 190 -3.00 7.42 -12.73
N ALA A 191 -2.92 6.20 -13.27
CA ALA A 191 -1.66 5.54 -13.56
C ALA A 191 -0.78 6.36 -14.50
N LEU A 192 -1.36 6.88 -15.59
CA LEU A 192 -0.65 7.73 -16.54
C LEU A 192 -0.16 9.04 -15.89
N ALA A 193 -0.94 9.65 -15.00
CA ALA A 193 -0.53 10.83 -14.25
C ALA A 193 0.69 10.56 -13.34
N PHE A 194 0.69 9.44 -12.63
CA PHE A 194 1.82 9.04 -11.78
C PHE A 194 3.07 8.66 -12.59
N LEU A 195 2.91 7.98 -13.72
CA LEU A 195 4.02 7.57 -14.59
C LEU A 195 4.64 8.74 -15.36
N SER A 196 3.81 9.66 -15.86
CA SER A 196 4.29 10.86 -16.57
C SER A 196 4.83 11.94 -15.63
N GLY A 197 4.49 11.88 -14.33
CA GLY A 197 4.79 12.95 -13.38
C GLY A 197 3.94 14.21 -13.57
N TYR A 198 2.91 14.16 -14.42
CA TYR A 198 2.04 15.30 -14.70
C TYR A 198 0.85 15.32 -13.73
N TYR A 199 0.61 16.46 -13.08
CA TYR A 199 -0.46 16.65 -12.08
C TYR A 199 -0.50 15.60 -10.96
N VAL A 200 0.66 15.13 -10.48
CA VAL A 200 0.75 14.09 -9.43
C VAL A 200 -0.01 14.46 -8.15
N THR A 201 0.02 15.72 -7.74
CA THR A 201 -0.69 16.18 -6.52
C THR A 201 -2.20 16.02 -6.65
N LEU A 202 -2.77 16.39 -7.81
CA LEU A 202 -4.19 16.24 -8.10
C LEU A 202 -4.56 14.76 -8.23
N ALA A 203 -3.75 13.97 -8.94
CA ALA A 203 -3.93 12.52 -9.04
C ALA A 203 -3.90 11.84 -7.66
N ALA A 204 -2.99 12.26 -6.78
CA ALA A 204 -2.91 11.78 -5.41
C ALA A 204 -4.10 12.21 -4.55
N GLN A 205 -4.64 13.41 -4.75
CA GLN A 205 -5.87 13.86 -4.08
C GLN A 205 -7.07 13.00 -4.50
N ILE A 206 -7.24 12.74 -5.80
CA ILE A 206 -8.29 11.84 -6.29
C ILE A 206 -8.10 10.44 -5.71
N LEU A 207 -6.88 9.91 -5.74
CA LEU A 207 -6.58 8.59 -5.19
C LEU A 207 -6.85 8.52 -3.68
N ALA A 208 -6.51 9.56 -2.92
CA ALA A 208 -6.78 9.63 -1.49
C ALA A 208 -8.28 9.69 -1.17
N VAL A 209 -9.10 10.28 -2.03
CA VAL A 209 -10.58 10.24 -1.90
C VAL A 209 -11.13 8.88 -2.30
N LEU A 210 -10.53 8.23 -3.31
CA LEU A 210 -10.99 6.96 -3.87
C LEU A 210 -10.66 5.75 -3.00
N LEU A 211 -9.49 5.73 -2.35
CA LEU A 211 -9.01 4.56 -1.61
C LEU A 211 -9.90 4.20 -0.41
N PRO A 212 -10.33 5.13 0.48
CA PRO A 212 -11.16 4.79 1.63
C PRO A 212 -12.46 4.03 1.29
N PRO A 213 -13.32 4.50 0.35
CA PRO A 213 -14.52 3.75 -0.01
C PRO A 213 -14.19 2.41 -0.67
N VAL A 214 -13.15 2.33 -1.49
CA VAL A 214 -12.71 1.06 -2.10
C VAL A 214 -12.22 0.08 -1.03
N MET A 215 -11.43 0.55 -0.06
CA MET A 215 -10.95 -0.26 1.06
C MET A 215 -12.09 -0.78 1.92
N LEU A 216 -13.07 0.07 2.24
CA LEU A 216 -14.19 -0.31 3.11
C LEU A 216 -15.19 -1.23 2.42
N LEU A 217 -15.57 -0.92 1.17
CA LEU A 217 -16.61 -1.66 0.46
C LEU A 217 -16.07 -2.93 -0.19
N ILE A 218 -14.85 -2.91 -0.73
CA ILE A 218 -14.32 -3.99 -1.55
C ILE A 218 -13.35 -4.85 -0.76
N ASP A 219 -12.24 -4.28 -0.29
CA ASP A 219 -11.26 -5.05 0.51
C ASP A 219 -11.85 -5.43 1.89
N GLY A 220 -12.74 -4.60 2.45
CA GLY A 220 -13.40 -4.80 3.74
C GLY A 220 -14.51 -5.85 3.73
N ASN A 221 -14.95 -6.32 2.57
CA ASN A 221 -15.90 -7.43 2.49
C ASN A 221 -15.19 -8.78 2.74
N VAL A 222 -14.82 -9.00 4.00
CA VAL A 222 -14.15 -10.23 4.44
C VAL A 222 -15.02 -11.45 4.18
N SER A 223 -16.34 -11.34 4.25
CA SER A 223 -17.24 -12.46 3.95
C SER A 223 -17.09 -12.94 2.51
N TYR A 224 -17.03 -12.02 1.54
CA TYR A 224 -16.80 -12.38 0.14
C TYR A 224 -15.43 -13.03 -0.08
N TRP A 225 -14.36 -12.42 0.45
CA TRP A 225 -13.00 -12.94 0.24
C TRP A 225 -12.76 -14.27 0.96
N HIS A 226 -13.17 -14.38 2.22
CA HIS A 226 -12.92 -15.55 3.05
C HIS A 226 -13.91 -16.69 2.78
N ASN A 227 -15.23 -16.41 2.80
CA ASN A 227 -16.23 -17.48 2.70
C ASN A 227 -16.43 -17.93 1.25
N THR A 228 -16.53 -17.00 0.31
CA THR A 228 -16.82 -17.33 -1.10
C THR A 228 -15.55 -17.67 -1.88
N ARG A 229 -14.49 -16.88 -1.73
CA ARG A 229 -13.23 -17.06 -2.49
C ARG A 229 -12.15 -17.85 -1.77
N ARG A 230 -12.41 -18.31 -0.53
CA ARG A 230 -11.50 -19.14 0.27
C ARG A 230 -10.11 -18.52 0.46
N VAL A 231 -10.03 -17.19 0.51
CA VAL A 231 -8.81 -16.47 0.86
C VAL A 231 -8.57 -16.62 2.37
N GLU A 232 -7.33 -16.91 2.76
CA GLU A 232 -6.92 -16.98 4.17
C GLU A 232 -7.21 -15.63 4.87
N PHE A 233 -7.85 -15.68 6.04
CA PHE A 233 -8.37 -14.48 6.70
C PHE A 233 -7.26 -13.46 6.97
N TRP A 234 -6.13 -13.93 7.52
CA TRP A 234 -5.00 -13.07 7.83
C TRP A 234 -4.27 -12.54 6.59
N ASN A 235 -4.35 -13.24 5.46
CA ASN A 235 -3.85 -12.72 4.20
C ASN A 235 -4.70 -11.54 3.71
N GLN A 236 -6.03 -11.61 3.88
CA GLN A 236 -6.90 -10.48 3.59
C GLN A 236 -6.66 -9.29 4.54
N MET A 237 -6.41 -9.55 5.82
CA MET A 237 -6.04 -8.50 6.79
C MET A 237 -4.70 -7.85 6.44
N LYS A 238 -3.73 -8.64 5.95
CA LYS A 238 -2.46 -8.11 5.43
C LYS A 238 -2.69 -7.17 4.24
N LEU A 239 -3.45 -7.61 3.23
CA LEU A 239 -3.78 -6.81 2.05
C LEU A 239 -4.50 -5.50 2.41
N LEU A 240 -5.42 -5.55 3.39
CA LEU A 240 -6.09 -4.37 3.93
C LEU A 240 -5.09 -3.38 4.55
N GLY A 241 -4.15 -3.87 5.35
CA GLY A 241 -3.11 -3.03 5.93
C GLY A 241 -2.19 -2.39 4.90
N GLU A 242 -1.85 -3.13 3.83
CA GLU A 242 -1.12 -2.57 2.69
C GLU A 242 -1.95 -1.50 1.98
N SER A 243 -3.25 -1.71 1.75
CA SER A 243 -4.12 -0.66 1.19
C SER A 243 -4.13 0.61 2.06
N VAL A 244 -4.14 0.47 3.39
CA VAL A 244 -4.03 1.61 4.34
C VAL A 244 -2.68 2.31 4.23
N GLY A 245 -1.59 1.56 4.05
CA GLY A 245 -0.26 2.14 3.82
C GLY A 245 -0.19 2.91 2.49
N ILE A 246 -0.77 2.37 1.42
CA ILE A 246 -0.87 3.04 0.11
C ILE A 246 -1.68 4.33 0.23
N PHE A 247 -2.79 4.30 0.97
CA PHE A 247 -3.55 5.50 1.31
C PHE A 247 -2.69 6.53 2.04
N GLY A 248 -1.89 6.11 3.02
CA GLY A 248 -0.92 6.98 3.69
C GLY A 248 0.04 7.66 2.71
N ALA A 249 0.59 6.90 1.75
CA ALA A 249 1.47 7.45 0.70
C ALA A 249 0.75 8.43 -0.23
N ALA A 250 -0.49 8.12 -0.64
CA ALA A 250 -1.31 9.00 -1.45
C ALA A 250 -1.62 10.32 -0.73
N VAL A 251 -1.95 10.26 0.56
CA VAL A 251 -2.19 11.45 1.40
C VAL A 251 -0.95 12.33 1.51
N ILE A 252 0.23 11.74 1.68
CA ILE A 252 1.49 12.49 1.69
C ILE A 252 1.68 13.21 0.35
N LEU A 253 1.53 12.53 -0.78
CA LEU A 253 1.68 13.16 -2.11
C LEU A 253 0.59 14.21 -2.40
N ALA A 254 -0.62 14.03 -1.88
CA ALA A 254 -1.74 14.94 -2.06
C ALA A 254 -1.56 16.27 -1.31
N THR A 255 -0.80 16.24 -0.21
CA THR A 255 -0.59 17.38 0.70
C THR A 255 0.80 18.00 0.62
N ASP A 256 1.79 17.30 0.06
CA ASP A 256 3.19 17.75 -0.08
C ASP A 256 3.32 18.74 -1.26
N GLY A 257 2.89 19.99 -1.00
CA GLY A 257 3.01 21.17 -1.87
C GLY A 257 3.76 22.33 -1.22
#